data_AF-A0A8X8XPJ9-F1
#
_entry.id   AF-A0A8X8XPJ9-F1
#
_cell.length_a   1.000
_cell.length_b   1.000
_cell.length_c   1.000
_cell.angle_alpha   90.00
_cell.angle_beta   90.00
_cell.angle_gamma   90.00
#
_symmetry.space_group_name_H-M   'P 1'
#
loop_
_entity.id
_entity.type
_entity.pdbx_description
1 polymer ?
#
loop_
_entity_poly.entity_id
_entity_poly.type
_entity_poly.pdbx_seq_one_letter_code
_entity_poly.pdbx_strand_id
1 'polypeptide(L)'
;MDRLASIAENYKVYLVMGVIEREGYTLYCSVVFFDPQGCYLGKRRKLMPTTAERLVWGYGDGSTTPVFDTPIGKLGAVICWENKMPLLRTAMYAKEIEIYCAPNSDDREVWQPTVRHIAIEGGVFVLSAGQFCLRKDYPPPPEYLLTEWEDELQPDSVVAAGGSVIVAPSGEVLAGPNFEGEGLLTADLDLKDVARAKFSFDAVGHYSRPDILSLIVNERAMKPVTFTSHK
;
A
#
# COMPACT_ATOMS: atom_id res chain seq x y z
N MET A 1 -14.08 -7.65 -10.01
CA MET A 1 -12.73 -8.00 -10.50
C MET A 1 -12.66 -7.83 -12.00
N ASP A 2 -13.55 -8.45 -12.78
CA ASP A 2 -13.53 -8.42 -14.26
C ASP A 2 -13.51 -7.01 -14.88
N ARG A 3 -14.26 -6.06 -14.30
CA ARG A 3 -14.21 -4.66 -14.75
C ARG A 3 -12.83 -4.02 -14.59
N LEU A 4 -12.13 -4.28 -13.47
CA LEU A 4 -10.78 -3.75 -13.24
C LEU A 4 -9.76 -4.42 -14.17
N ALA A 5 -9.88 -5.74 -14.35
CA ALA A 5 -9.08 -6.50 -15.32
C ALA A 5 -9.23 -5.93 -16.74
N SER A 6 -10.46 -5.69 -17.19
CA SER A 6 -10.71 -5.11 -18.51
C SER A 6 -10.14 -3.70 -18.66
N ILE A 7 -10.19 -2.86 -17.60
CA ILE A 7 -9.55 -1.54 -17.63
C ILE A 7 -8.03 -1.68 -17.80
N ALA A 8 -7.38 -2.56 -17.03
CA ALA A 8 -5.94 -2.80 -17.13
C ALA A 8 -5.54 -3.28 -18.55
N GLU A 9 -6.32 -4.21 -19.12
CA GLU A 9 -6.11 -4.72 -20.47
C GLU A 9 -6.32 -3.66 -21.56
N ASN A 10 -7.41 -2.89 -21.47
CA ASN A 10 -7.78 -1.92 -22.51
C ASN A 10 -6.76 -0.78 -22.61
N TYR A 11 -6.22 -0.33 -21.48
CA TYR A 11 -5.28 0.77 -21.42
C TYR A 11 -3.81 0.34 -21.33
N LYS A 12 -3.54 -0.96 -21.29
CA LYS A 12 -2.19 -1.53 -21.20
C LYS A 12 -1.41 -1.01 -19.99
N VAL A 13 -2.04 -1.03 -18.83
CA VAL A 13 -1.47 -0.54 -17.57
C VAL A 13 -1.35 -1.65 -16.53
N TYR A 14 -0.32 -1.57 -15.70
CA TYR A 14 -0.35 -2.24 -14.40
C TYR A 14 -1.31 -1.48 -13.49
N LEU A 15 -2.23 -2.19 -12.84
CA LEU A 15 -3.22 -1.59 -11.96
C LEU A 15 -3.12 -2.15 -10.55
N VAL A 16 -2.84 -1.28 -9.59
CA VAL A 16 -2.85 -1.57 -8.16
C VAL A 16 -4.05 -0.85 -7.54
N MET A 17 -4.97 -1.59 -6.93
CA MET A 17 -6.25 -1.04 -6.47
C MET A 17 -6.59 -1.46 -5.05
N GLY A 18 -6.86 -0.49 -4.18
CA GLY A 18 -7.43 -0.73 -2.86
C GLY A 18 -8.88 -1.19 -2.96
N VAL A 19 -9.24 -2.25 -2.23
CA VAL A 19 -10.60 -2.81 -2.19
C VAL A 19 -10.95 -3.27 -0.78
N ILE A 20 -12.24 -3.24 -0.45
CA ILE A 20 -12.77 -3.97 0.70
C ILE A 20 -13.34 -5.28 0.17
N GLU A 21 -12.73 -6.39 0.57
CA GLU A 21 -13.19 -7.72 0.18
C GLU A 21 -13.97 -8.40 1.31
N ARG A 22 -14.87 -9.29 0.94
CA ARG A 22 -15.65 -10.10 1.88
C ARG A 22 -15.36 -11.57 1.65
N GLU A 23 -15.05 -12.29 2.72
CA GLU A 23 -14.95 -13.75 2.74
C GLU A 23 -15.82 -14.29 3.89
N GLY A 24 -16.86 -15.05 3.54
CA GLY A 24 -17.93 -15.35 4.50
C GLY A 24 -18.57 -14.07 5.03
N TYR A 25 -18.57 -13.90 6.35
CA TYR A 25 -19.07 -12.71 7.04
C TYR A 25 -17.96 -11.78 7.54
N THR A 26 -16.72 -11.99 7.11
CA THR A 26 -15.58 -11.15 7.49
C THR A 26 -15.20 -10.21 6.35
N LEU A 27 -14.95 -8.94 6.67
CA LEU A 27 -14.42 -7.94 5.75
C LEU A 27 -12.91 -7.82 5.89
N TYR A 28 -12.20 -7.61 4.79
CA TYR A 28 -10.75 -7.36 4.80
C TYR A 28 -10.42 -6.11 3.98
N CYS A 29 -9.58 -5.25 4.55
CA CYS A 29 -8.93 -4.18 3.80
C CYS A 29 -7.80 -4.80 2.96
N SER A 30 -7.92 -4.72 1.64
CA SER A 30 -7.01 -5.40 0.71
C SER A 30 -6.58 -4.49 -0.43
N VAL A 31 -5.51 -4.90 -1.10
CA VAL A 31 -5.07 -4.35 -2.38
C VAL A 31 -4.94 -5.49 -3.39
N VAL A 32 -5.35 -5.24 -4.64
CA VAL A 32 -5.31 -6.19 -5.74
C VAL A 32 -4.42 -5.67 -6.87
N PHE A 33 -3.83 -6.58 -7.64
CA PHE A 33 -2.87 -6.29 -8.70
C PHE A 33 -3.31 -6.92 -10.02
N PHE A 34 -3.23 -6.14 -11.09
CA PHE A 34 -3.47 -6.59 -12.46
C PHE A 34 -2.34 -6.17 -13.40
N ASP A 35 -2.07 -6.99 -14.42
CA ASP A 35 -1.11 -6.68 -15.49
C ASP A 35 -1.77 -6.02 -16.72
N PRO A 36 -0.97 -5.52 -17.69
CA PRO A 36 -1.46 -4.93 -18.94
C PRO A 36 -2.25 -5.87 -19.86
N GLN A 37 -2.31 -7.17 -19.55
CA GLN A 37 -3.12 -8.16 -20.25
C GLN A 37 -4.45 -8.41 -19.52
N GLY A 38 -4.71 -7.71 -18.42
CA GLY A 38 -5.90 -7.91 -17.59
C GLY A 38 -5.80 -9.13 -16.67
N CYS A 39 -4.65 -9.79 -16.57
CA CYS A 39 -4.49 -10.92 -15.67
C CYS A 39 -4.45 -10.43 -14.23
N TYR A 40 -5.18 -11.12 -13.35
CA TYR A 40 -5.09 -10.91 -11.91
C TYR A 40 -3.81 -11.57 -11.38
N LEU A 41 -2.87 -10.74 -10.91
CA LEU A 41 -1.59 -11.21 -10.37
C LEU A 41 -1.74 -11.74 -8.94
N GLY A 42 -2.60 -11.10 -8.15
CA GLY A 42 -2.85 -11.49 -6.77
C GLY A 42 -3.39 -10.36 -5.92
N LYS A 43 -3.42 -10.61 -4.60
CA LYS A 43 -3.88 -9.66 -3.60
C LYS A 43 -2.99 -9.67 -2.37
N ARG A 44 -3.14 -8.63 -1.57
CA ARG A 44 -2.59 -8.52 -0.23
C ARG A 44 -3.66 -8.02 0.73
N ARG A 45 -3.82 -8.70 1.86
CA ARG A 45 -4.65 -8.25 2.99
C ARG A 45 -3.81 -7.40 3.94
N LYS A 46 -4.39 -6.35 4.52
CA LYS A 46 -3.79 -5.60 5.62
C LYS A 46 -3.56 -6.54 6.80
N LEU A 47 -2.32 -6.66 7.28
CA LEU A 47 -1.95 -7.56 8.38
C LEU A 47 -2.64 -7.14 9.68
N MET A 48 -2.63 -5.84 10.00
CA MET A 48 -3.21 -5.30 11.22
C MET A 48 -3.99 -4.01 10.96
N PRO A 49 -5.32 -4.04 11.07
CA PRO A 49 -6.15 -2.84 11.14
C PRO A 49 -5.77 -1.94 12.32
N THR A 50 -5.86 -0.63 12.10
CA THR A 50 -5.52 0.43 13.05
C THR A 50 -6.74 0.75 13.93
N THR A 51 -6.57 0.72 15.25
CA THR A 51 -7.55 1.22 16.24
C THR A 51 -8.98 0.72 15.96
N ALA A 52 -9.92 1.60 15.62
CA ALA A 52 -11.34 1.29 15.44
C ALA A 52 -11.61 0.41 14.22
N GLU A 53 -10.71 0.38 13.24
CA GLU A 53 -10.82 -0.52 12.09
C GLU A 53 -10.88 -2.00 12.51
N ARG A 54 -10.31 -2.35 13.69
CA ARG A 54 -10.35 -3.71 14.25
C ARG A 54 -11.75 -4.18 14.63
N LEU A 55 -12.70 -3.26 14.75
CA LEU A 55 -14.11 -3.59 15.00
C LEU A 55 -14.81 -4.14 13.76
N VAL A 56 -14.27 -3.87 12.56
CA VAL A 56 -14.93 -4.18 11.29
C VAL A 56 -14.10 -5.07 10.36
N TRP A 57 -12.77 -4.98 10.41
CA TRP A 57 -11.87 -5.70 9.51
C TRP A 57 -11.16 -6.88 10.18
N GLY A 58 -11.04 -7.97 9.44
CA GLY A 58 -10.20 -9.11 9.77
C GLY A 58 -8.71 -8.85 9.54
N TYR A 59 -7.88 -9.72 10.11
CA TYR A 59 -6.43 -9.65 10.03
C TYR A 59 -5.91 -10.45 8.84
N GLY A 60 -4.95 -9.89 8.10
CA GLY A 60 -4.19 -10.61 7.08
C GLY A 60 -3.14 -11.54 7.69
N ASP A 61 -2.69 -12.51 6.90
CA ASP A 61 -1.59 -13.41 7.25
C ASP A 61 -0.40 -13.26 6.28
N GLY A 62 0.70 -13.93 6.61
CA GLY A 62 1.94 -13.85 5.82
C GLY A 62 1.82 -14.40 4.40
N SER A 63 0.82 -15.23 4.10
CA SER A 63 0.65 -15.82 2.76
C SER A 63 0.22 -14.81 1.70
N THR A 64 -0.22 -13.63 2.12
CA THR A 64 -0.69 -12.56 1.24
C THR A 64 0.27 -11.38 1.14
N THR A 65 1.59 -11.61 1.29
CA THR A 65 2.61 -10.56 1.18
C THR A 65 3.46 -10.72 -0.10
N PRO A 66 2.87 -10.59 -1.32
CA PRO A 66 3.59 -10.78 -2.57
C PRO A 66 4.45 -9.56 -2.94
N VAL A 67 5.52 -9.83 -3.69
CA VAL A 67 6.17 -8.89 -4.60
C VAL A 67 6.14 -9.54 -5.97
N PHE A 68 5.61 -8.85 -6.96
CA PHE A 68 5.43 -9.37 -8.32
C PHE A 68 6.61 -8.95 -9.18
N ASP A 69 7.29 -9.93 -9.76
CA ASP A 69 8.33 -9.69 -10.76
C ASP A 69 7.68 -9.38 -12.10
N THR A 70 7.92 -8.19 -12.65
CA THR A 70 7.29 -7.71 -13.88
C THR A 70 8.35 -7.08 -14.80
N PRO A 71 8.07 -6.93 -16.12
CA PRO A 71 8.96 -6.23 -17.03
C PRO A 71 9.26 -4.76 -16.66
N ILE A 72 8.46 -4.14 -15.78
CA ILE A 72 8.68 -2.77 -15.29
C ILE A 72 9.35 -2.74 -13.90
N GLY A 73 9.89 -3.87 -13.43
CA GLY A 73 10.48 -4.01 -12.10
C GLY A 73 9.59 -4.75 -11.11
N LYS A 74 10.10 -4.92 -9.89
CA LYS A 74 9.44 -5.67 -8.82
C LYS A 74 8.44 -4.80 -8.04
N LEU A 75 7.16 -5.11 -8.21
CA LEU A 75 6.03 -4.33 -7.72
C LEU A 75 5.42 -4.96 -6.46
N GLY A 76 5.19 -4.15 -5.42
CA GLY A 76 4.45 -4.60 -4.24
C GLY A 76 3.74 -3.44 -3.54
N ALA A 77 2.99 -3.75 -2.47
CA ALA A 77 2.27 -2.73 -1.73
C ALA A 77 2.24 -2.98 -0.22
N VAL A 78 2.15 -1.91 0.56
CA VAL A 78 1.99 -1.93 2.02
C VAL A 78 1.00 -0.85 2.44
N ILE A 79 0.00 -1.21 3.25
CA ILE A 79 -1.20 -0.38 3.44
C ILE A 79 -1.06 0.49 4.70
N CYS A 80 -1.19 1.81 4.54
CA CYS A 80 -1.32 2.77 5.64
C CYS A 80 -0.25 2.56 6.72
N TRP A 81 -0.61 2.37 8.00
CA TRP A 81 0.36 2.27 9.10
C TRP A 81 1.20 0.99 9.13
N GLU A 82 0.94 0.01 8.26
CA GLU A 82 1.87 -1.10 8.08
C GLU A 82 3.25 -0.64 7.59
N ASN A 83 3.30 0.52 6.92
CA ASN A 83 4.55 1.21 6.56
C ASN A 83 5.41 1.59 7.78
N LYS A 84 4.83 1.60 8.99
CA LYS A 84 5.57 1.84 10.23
C LYS A 84 6.11 0.56 10.86
N MET A 85 5.78 -0.62 10.33
CA MET A 85 6.28 -1.91 10.83
C MET A 85 7.66 -2.22 10.24
N PRO A 86 8.76 -2.09 11.01
CA PRO A 86 10.10 -2.25 10.46
C PRO A 86 10.34 -3.66 9.90
N LEU A 87 9.90 -4.70 10.60
CA LEU A 87 10.10 -6.09 10.15
C LEU A 87 9.35 -6.42 8.87
N LEU A 88 8.17 -5.83 8.65
CA LEU A 88 7.44 -5.99 7.40
C LEU A 88 8.20 -5.31 6.26
N ARG A 89 8.68 -4.08 6.46
CA ARG A 89 9.49 -3.38 5.46
C ARG A 89 10.74 -4.17 5.10
N THR A 90 11.48 -4.67 6.10
CA THR A 90 12.63 -5.54 5.89
C THR A 90 12.27 -6.79 5.08
N ALA A 91 11.12 -7.42 5.35
CA ALA A 91 10.65 -8.56 4.57
C ALA A 91 10.34 -8.19 3.10
N MET A 92 9.74 -7.03 2.85
CA MET A 92 9.50 -6.53 1.49
C MET A 92 10.81 -6.23 0.75
N TYR A 93 11.81 -5.66 1.44
CA TYR A 93 13.14 -5.41 0.88
C TYR A 93 13.88 -6.71 0.55
N ALA A 94 13.76 -7.73 1.40
CA ALA A 94 14.32 -9.07 1.16
C ALA A 94 13.66 -9.78 -0.04
N LYS A 95 12.44 -9.39 -0.41
CA LYS A 95 11.78 -9.78 -1.65
C LYS A 95 12.12 -8.87 -2.85
N GLU A 96 13.11 -8.00 -2.68
CA GLU A 96 13.66 -7.12 -3.72
C GLU A 96 12.62 -6.16 -4.31
N ILE A 97 11.64 -5.69 -3.53
CA ILE A 97 10.71 -4.66 -4.02
C ILE A 97 11.48 -3.43 -4.55
N GLU A 98 11.03 -2.89 -5.68
CA GLU A 98 11.62 -1.72 -6.35
C GLU A 98 10.59 -0.59 -6.50
N ILE A 99 9.35 -0.96 -6.82
CA ILE A 99 8.19 -0.07 -6.90
C ILE A 99 7.28 -0.37 -5.71
N TYR A 100 7.30 0.54 -4.74
CA TYR A 100 6.62 0.40 -3.46
C TYR A 100 5.33 1.23 -3.45
N CYS A 101 4.19 0.57 -3.62
CA CYS A 101 2.89 1.23 -3.53
C CYS A 101 2.45 1.36 -2.05
N ALA A 102 2.19 2.59 -1.60
CA ALA A 102 1.79 2.90 -0.24
C ALA A 102 0.42 3.61 -0.19
N PRO A 103 -0.70 2.91 -0.50
CA PRO A 103 -2.03 3.48 -0.34
C PRO A 103 -2.30 3.78 1.14
N ASN A 104 -2.85 4.94 1.44
CA ASN A 104 -3.05 5.43 2.80
C ASN A 104 -4.27 6.34 2.94
N SER A 105 -4.61 6.66 4.18
CA SER A 105 -5.67 7.59 4.57
C SER A 105 -5.21 8.50 5.72
N ASP A 106 -3.90 8.70 5.84
CA ASP A 106 -3.25 9.46 6.92
C ASP A 106 -2.68 10.76 6.35
N ASP A 107 -3.48 11.81 6.37
CA ASP A 107 -3.15 13.13 5.81
C ASP A 107 -2.37 14.05 6.76
N ARG A 108 -1.94 13.53 7.92
CA ARG A 108 -1.14 14.27 8.89
C ARG A 108 0.28 14.48 8.37
N GLU A 109 0.91 15.57 8.81
CA GLU A 109 2.28 15.96 8.41
C GLU A 109 3.33 14.85 8.61
N VAL A 110 3.11 13.94 9.56
CA VAL A 110 4.00 12.80 9.86
C VAL A 110 4.09 11.76 8.74
N TRP A 111 3.15 11.75 7.79
CA TRP A 111 3.15 10.80 6.70
C TRP A 111 4.28 11.07 5.70
N GLN A 112 4.51 12.33 5.32
CA GLN A 112 5.50 12.70 4.30
C GLN A 112 6.93 12.30 4.71
N PRO A 113 7.42 12.59 5.94
CA PRO A 113 8.70 12.07 6.41
C PRO A 113 8.76 10.54 6.43
N THR A 114 7.65 9.86 6.73
CA THR A 114 7.60 8.39 6.78
C THR A 114 7.88 7.80 5.40
N VAL A 115 7.15 8.20 4.36
CA VAL A 115 7.34 7.65 3.01
C VAL A 115 8.68 8.04 2.39
N ARG A 116 9.19 9.24 2.69
CA ARG A 116 10.55 9.65 2.28
C ARG A 116 11.63 8.81 2.95
N HIS A 117 11.49 8.52 4.23
CA HIS A 117 12.42 7.63 4.92
C HIS A 117 12.41 6.23 4.34
N ILE A 118 11.23 5.68 4.02
CA ILE A 118 11.09 4.35 3.39
C ILE A 118 11.79 4.30 2.03
N ALA A 119 11.65 5.35 1.21
CA ALA A 119 12.32 5.43 -0.08
C ALA A 119 13.84 5.33 0.06
N ILE A 120 14.41 6.07 1.02
CA ILE A 120 15.86 6.09 1.32
C ILE A 120 16.32 4.76 1.92
N GLU A 121 15.59 4.24 2.92
CA GLU A 121 15.95 3.02 3.65
C GLU A 121 15.87 1.78 2.74
N GLY A 122 14.85 1.68 1.89
CA GLY A 122 14.73 0.58 0.94
C GLY A 122 15.58 0.75 -0.32
N GLY A 123 15.96 1.98 -0.67
CA GLY A 123 16.49 2.33 -1.97
C GLY A 123 15.44 2.09 -3.08
N VAL A 124 14.18 2.45 -2.84
CA VAL A 124 13.02 2.12 -3.70
C VAL A 124 12.23 3.36 -4.10
N PHE A 125 11.49 3.26 -5.20
CA PHE A 125 10.50 4.28 -5.54
C PHE A 125 9.25 4.07 -4.67
N VAL A 126 8.83 5.10 -3.93
CA VAL A 126 7.60 5.06 -3.14
C VAL A 126 6.51 5.83 -3.84
N LEU A 127 5.42 5.14 -4.18
CA LEU A 127 4.22 5.72 -4.80
C LEU A 127 3.11 5.70 -3.75
N SER A 128 2.89 6.83 -3.08
CA SER A 128 1.87 6.96 -2.04
C SER A 128 0.62 7.64 -2.58
N ALA A 129 -0.54 6.99 -2.37
CA ALA A 129 -1.84 7.49 -2.79
C ALA A 129 -2.73 7.71 -1.56
N GLY A 130 -3.16 8.95 -1.35
CA GLY A 130 -4.14 9.37 -0.35
C GLY A 130 -5.35 9.99 -1.03
N GLN A 131 -6.55 9.66 -0.54
CA GLN A 131 -7.81 10.19 -1.08
C GLN A 131 -8.05 11.63 -0.62
N PHE A 132 -8.57 12.47 -1.52
CA PHE A 132 -9.15 13.76 -1.18
C PHE A 132 -10.67 13.63 -1.14
N CYS A 133 -11.29 14.03 -0.04
CA CYS A 133 -12.75 13.99 0.10
C CYS A 133 -13.26 15.23 0.83
N LEU A 134 -14.40 15.72 0.37
CA LEU A 134 -15.21 16.73 1.02
C LEU A 134 -16.36 16.08 1.79
N ARG A 135 -16.94 16.80 2.75
CA ARG A 135 -18.08 16.29 3.51
C ARG A 135 -19.23 15.85 2.60
N LYS A 136 -19.53 16.60 1.54
CA LYS A 136 -20.61 16.29 0.58
C LYS A 136 -20.44 14.99 -0.19
N ASP A 137 -19.25 14.38 -0.16
CA ASP A 137 -18.96 13.11 -0.84
C ASP A 137 -19.47 11.89 -0.03
N TYR A 138 -19.87 12.11 1.23
CA TYR A 138 -20.43 11.10 2.12
C TYR A 138 -21.95 11.25 2.25
N PRO A 139 -22.70 10.17 2.57
CA PRO A 139 -24.13 10.28 2.82
C PRO A 139 -24.48 11.37 3.85
N PRO A 140 -25.60 12.08 3.68
CA PRO A 140 -25.99 13.15 4.59
C PRO A 140 -26.44 12.57 5.95
N PRO A 141 -26.41 13.37 7.02
CA PRO A 141 -27.02 12.98 8.29
C PRO A 141 -28.54 12.79 8.12
N PRO A 142 -29.17 11.87 8.88
CA PRO A 142 -28.59 11.04 9.93
C PRO A 142 -28.06 9.68 9.42
N GLU A 143 -28.04 9.43 8.10
CA GLU A 143 -27.64 8.13 7.53
C GLU A 143 -26.18 7.80 7.80
N TYR A 144 -25.33 8.83 7.86
CA TYR A 144 -23.92 8.71 8.16
C TYR A 144 -23.41 9.96 8.90
N LEU A 145 -22.74 9.73 10.04
CA LEU A 145 -22.06 10.75 10.83
C LEU A 145 -20.56 10.46 10.74
N LEU A 146 -19.76 11.43 10.29
CA LEU A 146 -18.30 11.27 10.19
C LEU A 146 -17.65 11.32 11.57
N THR A 147 -18.14 12.22 12.42
CA THR A 147 -17.63 12.43 13.78
C THR A 147 -18.79 12.79 14.71
N GLU A 148 -18.51 12.83 16.01
CA GLU A 148 -19.46 13.32 17.01
C GLU A 148 -19.76 14.83 16.86
N TRP A 149 -18.95 15.57 16.08
CA TRP A 149 -19.07 17.01 15.81
C TRP A 149 -19.57 17.30 14.39
N GLU A 150 -20.43 16.43 13.88
CA GLU A 150 -21.00 16.52 12.52
C GLU A 150 -21.61 17.90 12.22
N ASP A 151 -22.28 18.52 13.19
CA ASP A 151 -22.96 19.81 13.03
C ASP A 151 -22.00 20.99 12.72
N GLU A 152 -20.70 20.81 12.94
CA GLU A 152 -19.68 21.82 12.64
C GLU A 152 -19.17 21.72 11.19
N LEU A 153 -19.45 20.62 10.49
CA LEU A 153 -18.99 20.37 9.12
C LEU A 153 -19.94 20.96 8.09
N GLN A 154 -19.44 21.88 7.28
CA GLN A 154 -20.11 22.36 6.07
C GLN A 154 -19.91 21.36 4.90
N PRO A 155 -20.78 21.35 3.87
CA PRO A 155 -20.66 20.45 2.72
C PRO A 155 -19.28 20.47 2.01
N ASP A 156 -18.64 21.64 1.96
CA ASP A 156 -17.31 21.84 1.36
C ASP A 156 -16.16 21.70 2.36
N SER A 157 -16.42 21.21 3.58
CA SER A 157 -15.35 20.92 4.54
C SER A 157 -14.50 19.76 4.04
N VAL A 158 -13.17 19.91 4.10
CA VAL A 158 -12.23 18.84 3.78
C VAL A 158 -12.23 17.83 4.93
N VAL A 159 -12.50 16.56 4.62
CA VAL A 159 -12.55 15.47 5.60
C VAL A 159 -11.46 14.43 5.38
N ALA A 160 -10.85 14.44 4.19
CA ALA A 160 -9.58 13.81 3.90
C ALA A 160 -8.81 14.73 2.95
N ALA A 161 -7.62 15.20 3.35
CA ALA A 161 -6.88 16.22 2.60
C ALA A 161 -5.99 15.65 1.48
N GLY A 162 -5.95 14.32 1.29
CA GLY A 162 -5.09 13.69 0.30
C GLY A 162 -3.64 13.57 0.76
N GLY A 163 -2.72 14.29 0.12
CA GLY A 163 -1.28 14.21 0.39
C GLY A 163 -0.54 13.14 -0.41
N SER A 164 -1.07 12.74 -1.58
CA SER A 164 -0.42 11.79 -2.49
C SER A 164 0.95 12.31 -2.94
N VAL A 165 1.95 11.42 -3.06
CA VAL A 165 3.34 11.78 -3.37
C VAL A 165 4.08 10.63 -4.07
N ILE A 166 5.01 10.97 -4.97
CA ILE A 166 5.97 10.04 -5.59
C ILE A 166 7.37 10.42 -5.14
N VAL A 167 8.11 9.47 -4.57
CA VAL A 167 9.45 9.70 -4.01
C VAL A 167 10.46 8.75 -4.66
N ALA A 168 11.60 9.28 -5.10
CA ALA A 168 12.72 8.51 -5.64
C ALA A 168 13.51 7.77 -4.55
N PRO A 169 14.31 6.74 -4.89
CA PRO A 169 15.22 6.06 -3.95
C PRO A 169 16.16 6.97 -3.16
N SER A 170 16.49 8.15 -3.70
CA SER A 170 17.31 9.17 -3.06
C SER A 170 16.59 9.94 -1.93
N GLY A 171 15.26 9.80 -1.83
CA GLY A 171 14.39 10.62 -0.96
C GLY A 171 13.95 11.95 -1.59
N GLU A 172 14.32 12.19 -2.85
CA GLU A 172 13.80 13.29 -3.67
C GLU A 172 12.31 13.08 -3.98
N VAL A 173 11.53 14.14 -3.85
CA VAL A 173 10.10 14.12 -4.21
C VAL A 173 9.99 14.45 -5.70
N LEU A 174 9.50 13.49 -6.49
CA LEU A 174 9.33 13.64 -7.93
C LEU A 174 8.00 14.31 -8.29
N ALA A 175 6.95 14.06 -7.49
CA ALA A 175 5.64 14.67 -7.66
C ALA A 175 4.89 14.73 -6.31
N GLY A 176 4.16 15.83 -6.07
CA GLY A 176 3.44 16.08 -4.82
C GLY A 176 4.33 16.69 -3.71
N PRO A 177 3.91 16.63 -2.43
CA PRO A 177 2.62 16.12 -1.97
C PRO A 177 1.45 17.01 -2.42
N ASN A 178 0.38 16.41 -2.96
CA ASN A 178 -0.80 17.19 -3.37
C ASN A 178 -1.84 17.25 -2.25
N PHE A 179 -2.07 18.46 -1.73
CA PHE A 179 -3.14 18.78 -0.77
C PHE A 179 -4.21 19.72 -1.37
N GLU A 180 -4.09 20.07 -2.65
CA GLU A 180 -4.95 21.05 -3.34
C GLU A 180 -6.09 20.37 -4.11
N GLY A 181 -6.76 19.40 -3.48
CA GLY A 181 -7.89 18.68 -4.08
C GLY A 181 -7.49 17.41 -4.83
N GLU A 182 -8.42 16.91 -5.65
CA GLU A 182 -8.20 15.73 -6.48
C GLU A 182 -7.28 16.05 -7.67
N GLY A 183 -6.43 15.09 -8.05
CA GLY A 183 -5.52 15.28 -9.17
C GLY A 183 -4.76 14.00 -9.55
N LEU A 184 -4.19 14.01 -10.76
CA LEU A 184 -3.32 12.95 -11.25
C LEU A 184 -1.85 13.34 -11.02
N LEU A 185 -1.11 12.55 -10.25
CA LEU A 185 0.33 12.70 -10.11
C LEU A 185 1.06 11.74 -11.04
N THR A 186 2.03 12.26 -11.79
CA THR A 186 2.84 11.51 -12.75
C THR A 186 4.31 11.84 -12.58
N ALA A 187 5.18 10.86 -12.72
CA ALA A 187 6.63 11.03 -12.80
C ALA A 187 7.23 9.87 -13.60
N ASP A 188 8.36 10.11 -14.28
CA ASP A 188 9.15 9.07 -14.92
C ASP A 188 10.09 8.42 -13.88
N LEU A 189 10.23 7.09 -13.94
CA LEU A 189 11.01 6.30 -12.98
C LEU A 189 12.19 5.63 -13.70
N ASP A 190 13.43 6.09 -13.48
CA ASP A 190 14.63 5.35 -13.93
C ASP A 190 14.97 4.25 -12.91
N LEU A 191 14.62 3.00 -13.21
CA LEU A 191 14.90 1.87 -12.32
C LEU A 191 16.39 1.66 -12.03
N LYS A 192 17.30 2.26 -12.82
CA LYS A 192 18.73 2.24 -12.50
C LYS A 192 19.05 3.01 -11.21
N ASP A 193 18.18 3.94 -10.79
CA ASP A 193 18.33 4.65 -9.52
C ASP A 193 18.22 3.73 -8.30
N VAL A 194 17.48 2.63 -8.40
CA VAL A 194 17.44 1.60 -7.36
C VAL A 194 18.83 1.01 -7.16
N ALA A 195 19.49 0.60 -8.25
CA ALA A 195 20.85 0.05 -8.19
C ALA A 195 21.87 1.09 -7.67
N ARG A 196 21.75 2.36 -8.09
CA ARG A 196 22.62 3.46 -7.61
C ARG A 196 22.42 3.71 -6.10
N ALA A 197 21.19 3.69 -5.61
CA ALA A 197 20.88 3.85 -4.19
C ALA A 197 21.41 2.67 -3.37
N LYS A 198 21.14 1.44 -3.81
CA LYS A 198 21.57 0.21 -3.12
C LYS A 198 23.08 -0.01 -3.13
N PHE A 199 23.80 0.55 -4.10
CA PHE A 199 25.26 0.61 -4.06
C PHE A 199 25.77 1.32 -2.79
N SER A 200 25.11 2.41 -2.38
CA SER A 200 25.48 3.15 -1.17
C SER A 200 24.96 2.47 0.11
N PHE A 201 23.72 1.99 0.09
CA PHE A 201 23.08 1.36 1.24
C PHE A 201 22.08 0.27 0.80
N ASP A 202 22.38 -0.98 1.13
CA ASP A 202 21.46 -2.11 0.94
C ASP A 202 21.14 -2.75 2.30
N ALA A 203 19.94 -2.46 2.81
CA ALA A 203 19.48 -2.84 4.15
C ALA A 203 19.47 -4.36 4.40
N VAL A 204 19.28 -5.16 3.35
CA VAL A 204 19.20 -6.64 3.42
C VAL A 204 20.36 -7.33 2.68
N GLY A 205 21.18 -6.56 1.95
CA GLY A 205 22.42 -7.02 1.34
C GLY A 205 23.65 -6.64 2.17
N HIS A 206 24.55 -5.87 1.59
CA HIS A 206 25.90 -5.63 2.14
C HIS A 206 25.93 -4.85 3.47
N TYR A 207 24.88 -4.10 3.81
CA TYR A 207 24.80 -3.39 5.08
C TYR A 207 24.24 -4.26 6.23
N SER A 208 23.65 -5.42 5.89
CA SER A 208 23.07 -6.33 6.87
C SER A 208 24.15 -7.08 7.68
N ARG A 209 23.79 -7.50 8.91
CA ARG A 209 24.67 -8.25 9.82
C ARG A 209 24.03 -9.58 10.24
N PRO A 210 23.95 -10.58 9.34
CA PRO A 210 23.29 -11.86 9.61
C PRO A 210 23.97 -12.68 10.72
N ASP A 211 25.22 -12.37 11.05
CA ASP A 211 25.95 -12.93 12.19
C ASP A 211 25.44 -12.40 13.55
N ILE A 212 24.71 -11.28 13.57
CA ILE A 212 24.16 -10.64 14.78
C ILE A 212 22.62 -10.65 14.76
N LEU A 213 22.01 -10.29 13.63
CA LEU A 213 20.57 -10.07 13.48
C LEU A 213 20.03 -10.95 12.34
N SER A 214 18.98 -11.72 12.61
CA SER A 214 18.27 -12.49 11.59
C SER A 214 16.76 -12.34 11.72
N LEU A 215 16.05 -12.45 10.58
CA LEU A 215 14.59 -12.39 10.51
C LEU A 215 14.08 -13.64 9.79
N ILE A 216 13.15 -14.35 10.44
CA ILE A 216 12.44 -15.50 9.84
C ILE A 216 10.98 -15.09 9.64
N VAL A 217 10.50 -15.18 8.40
CA VAL A 217 9.13 -14.81 8.03
C VAL A 217 8.28 -16.07 7.84
N ASN A 218 7.11 -16.12 8.49
CA ASN A 218 6.14 -17.19 8.28
C ASN A 218 5.12 -16.79 7.21
N GLU A 219 5.21 -17.41 6.03
CA GLU A 219 4.32 -17.13 4.88
C GLU A 219 3.20 -18.18 4.70
N ARG A 220 2.96 -19.02 5.70
CA ARG A 220 1.90 -20.03 5.62
C ARG A 220 0.52 -19.37 5.69
N ALA A 221 -0.41 -19.87 4.88
CA ALA A 221 -1.80 -19.50 4.99
C ALA A 221 -2.39 -20.05 6.30
N MET A 222 -2.95 -19.18 7.13
CA MET A 222 -3.46 -19.53 8.45
C MET A 222 -4.97 -19.77 8.38
N LYS A 223 -5.35 -21.01 8.04
CA LYS A 223 -6.77 -21.41 7.99
C LYS A 223 -7.26 -21.90 9.36
N PRO A 224 -8.43 -21.47 9.85
CA PRO A 224 -8.99 -21.97 11.11
C PRO A 224 -9.30 -23.47 11.09
N VAL A 225 -9.67 -24.02 9.93
CA VAL A 225 -10.03 -25.44 9.75
C VAL A 225 -9.39 -25.96 8.47
N THR A 226 -8.76 -27.14 8.57
CA THR A 226 -8.21 -27.88 7.41
C THR A 226 -8.89 -29.23 7.33
N PHE A 227 -9.56 -29.51 6.21
CA PHE A 227 -10.21 -30.79 5.95
C PHE A 227 -9.22 -31.74 5.26
N THR A 228 -9.13 -32.98 5.74
CA THR A 228 -8.36 -34.06 5.10
C THR A 228 -9.31 -35.20 4.75
N SER A 229 -9.32 -35.65 3.50
CA SER A 229 -10.05 -36.85 3.08
C SER A 229 -9.10 -38.04 2.95
N HIS A 230 -9.41 -39.18 3.55
CA HIS A 230 -8.78 -40.45 3.21
C HIS A 230 -9.41 -40.96 1.91
N LYS A 231 -8.58 -41.24 0.89
CA LYS A 231 -8.98 -42.08 -0.25
C LYS A 231 -8.93 -43.54 0.17
#